data_AF-A0A2J0N1D2-F1
#
_entry.id   AF-A0A2J0N1D2-F1
#
_cell.length_a   1.000
_cell.length_b   1.000
_cell.length_c   1.000
_cell.angle_alpha   90.00
_cell.angle_beta   90.00
_cell.angle_gamma   90.00
#
_symmetry.space_group_name_H-M   'P 1'
#
loop_
_entity.id
_entity.type
_entity.pdbx_description
1 polymer ?
#
loop_
_entity_poly.entity_id
_entity_poly.type
_entity_poly.pdbx_seq_one_letter_code
_entity_poly.pdbx_strand_id
1 'polypeptide(L)'
;MSDETVVLRFDEVSFEYQSNKKLLDEVDFSVRSGSRITLMGQNGAGKSTIFKLITNEANPLSGKISRTPNNATVALAHQVMPDEAKEMSVQEFFSTAFKEKQYNLDKQIKDIFNVVNLVNVP
;
A
#
# COMPACT_ATOMS: atom_id res chain seq x y z
N MET A 1 22.62 14.71 -8.10
CA MET A 1 21.85 14.08 -9.20
C MET A 1 20.84 13.18 -8.52
N SER A 2 19.55 13.51 -8.62
CA SER A 2 18.48 12.75 -7.97
C SER A 2 18.30 11.44 -8.73
N ASP A 3 18.71 10.31 -8.14
CA ASP A 3 18.44 9.00 -8.72
C ASP A 3 16.93 8.75 -8.71
N GLU A 4 16.31 8.86 -9.89
CA GLU A 4 14.91 8.53 -10.13
C GLU A 4 14.72 7.00 -10.24
N THR A 5 15.11 6.26 -9.22
CA THR A 5 15.01 4.80 -9.20
C THR A 5 13.55 4.36 -9.36
N VAL A 6 13.27 3.45 -10.30
CA VAL A 6 11.96 2.79 -10.41
C VAL A 6 11.82 1.85 -9.22
N VAL A 7 10.85 2.11 -8.34
CA VAL A 7 10.62 1.33 -7.11
C VAL A 7 9.57 0.25 -7.28
N LEU A 8 8.68 0.39 -8.27
CA LEU A 8 7.64 -0.58 -8.62
C LEU A 8 7.43 -0.55 -10.14
N ARG A 9 7.36 -1.72 -10.78
CA ARG A 9 7.09 -1.88 -12.21
C ARG A 9 6.01 -2.93 -12.41
N PHE A 10 4.98 -2.56 -13.14
CA PHE A 10 4.02 -3.44 -13.77
C PHE A 10 4.42 -3.58 -15.24
N ASP A 11 4.60 -4.81 -15.69
CA ASP A 11 5.04 -5.17 -17.04
C ASP A 11 3.99 -6.10 -17.66
N GLU A 12 3.16 -5.54 -18.55
CA GLU A 12 2.06 -6.23 -19.25
C GLU A 12 1.17 -7.10 -18.34
N VAL A 13 0.80 -6.58 -17.17
CA VAL A 13 0.11 -7.35 -16.14
C VAL A 13 -1.38 -7.50 -16.46
N SER A 14 -1.84 -8.74 -16.59
CA SER A 14 -3.27 -9.06 -16.72
C SER A 14 -3.80 -9.78 -15.47
N PHE A 15 -5.08 -9.59 -15.16
CA PHE A 15 -5.74 -10.23 -14.02
C PHE A 15 -7.24 -10.42 -14.26
N GLU A 16 -7.80 -11.53 -13.79
CA GLU A 16 -9.23 -11.81 -13.77
C GLU A 16 -9.66 -12.49 -12.46
N TYR A 17 -10.89 -12.19 -12.00
CA TYR A 17 -11.51 -12.93 -10.87
C TYR A 17 -12.38 -14.10 -11.33
N GLN A 18 -12.97 -13.96 -12.51
CA GLN A 18 -13.83 -14.96 -13.14
C GLN A 18 -13.22 -15.28 -14.49
N SER A 19 -13.19 -16.57 -14.84
CA SER A 19 -12.61 -17.01 -16.10
C SER A 19 -13.25 -16.29 -17.29
N ASN A 20 -12.42 -15.83 -18.22
CA ASN A 20 -12.80 -15.10 -19.44
C ASN A 20 -13.35 -13.69 -19.20
N LYS A 21 -13.04 -13.06 -18.06
CA LYS A 21 -13.38 -11.66 -17.79
C LYS A 21 -12.20 -10.94 -17.16
N LYS A 22 -11.27 -10.50 -18.04
CA LYS A 22 -10.14 -9.64 -17.65
C LYS A 22 -10.64 -8.38 -16.95
N LEU A 23 -10.21 -8.21 -15.72
CA LEU A 23 -10.39 -6.98 -14.94
C LEU A 23 -9.25 -6.01 -15.22
N LEU A 24 -8.03 -6.54 -15.36
CA LEU A 24 -6.85 -5.83 -15.82
C LEU A 24 -6.34 -6.53 -17.09
N ASP A 25 -6.00 -5.76 -18.10
CA ASP A 25 -5.53 -6.27 -19.38
C ASP A 25 -4.24 -5.53 -19.75
N GLU A 26 -3.13 -6.27 -19.77
CA GLU A 26 -1.79 -5.79 -20.16
C GLU A 26 -1.40 -4.45 -19.51
N VAL A 27 -1.67 -4.29 -18.21
CA VAL A 27 -1.38 -3.07 -17.47
C VAL A 27 0.14 -2.87 -17.37
N ASP A 28 0.61 -1.72 -17.88
CA ASP A 28 2.02 -1.36 -17.95
C ASP A 28 2.27 0.03 -17.35
N PHE A 29 3.01 0.09 -16.24
CA PHE A 29 3.44 1.36 -15.64
C PHE A 29 4.62 1.19 -14.69
N SER A 30 5.27 2.30 -14.36
CA SER A 30 6.34 2.36 -13.37
C SER A 30 6.10 3.45 -12.34
N VAL A 31 6.42 3.18 -11.08
CA VAL A 31 6.48 4.18 -10.01
C VAL A 31 7.93 4.46 -9.69
N ARG A 32 8.31 5.73 -9.69
CA ARG A 32 9.67 6.18 -9.33
C ARG A 32 9.73 6.67 -7.89
N SER A 33 10.90 6.56 -7.27
CA SER A 33 11.16 7.13 -5.94
C SER A 33 10.79 8.62 -5.90
N GLY A 34 10.18 9.06 -4.80
CA GLY A 34 9.71 10.44 -4.63
C GLY A 34 8.44 10.81 -5.41
N SER A 35 7.88 9.91 -6.22
CA SER A 35 6.66 10.19 -6.98
C SER A 35 5.42 10.22 -6.10
N ARG A 36 4.47 11.10 -6.44
CA ARG A 36 3.10 11.08 -5.95
C ARG A 36 2.18 10.77 -7.12
N ILE A 37 1.49 9.64 -7.06
CA ILE A 37 0.66 9.15 -8.15
C ILE A 37 -0.78 9.02 -7.65
N THR A 38 -1.73 9.37 -8.51
CA THR A 38 -3.16 9.16 -8.25
C THR A 38 -3.71 8.14 -9.24
N LEU A 39 -4.34 7.08 -8.72
CA LEU A 39 -5.04 6.08 -9.52
C LEU A 39 -6.54 6.40 -9.52
N MET A 40 -7.08 6.75 -10.68
CA MET A 40 -8.50 7.11 -10.86
C MET A 40 -9.24 6.08 -11.70
N GLY A 41 -10.57 6.04 -11.53
CA GLY A 41 -11.45 5.15 -12.29
C GLY A 41 -12.75 4.89 -11.54
N GLN A 42 -13.75 4.34 -12.23
CA GLN A 42 -15.05 4.02 -11.65
C GLN A 42 -14.96 2.91 -10.58
N ASN A 43 -16.01 2.74 -9.78
CA ASN A 43 -16.12 1.60 -8.88
C ASN A 43 -16.12 0.29 -9.70
N GLY A 44 -15.36 -0.70 -9.24
CA GLY A 44 -15.17 -1.95 -9.97
C GLY A 44 -14.12 -1.90 -11.09
N ALA A 45 -13.47 -0.76 -11.36
CA ALA A 45 -12.43 -0.64 -12.41
C ALA A 45 -11.07 -1.30 -12.04
N GLY A 46 -11.00 -2.13 -10.99
CA GLY A 46 -9.76 -2.85 -10.63
C GLY A 46 -8.76 -2.08 -9.76
N LYS A 47 -9.09 -0.89 -9.25
CA LYS A 47 -8.18 -0.10 -8.39
C LYS A 47 -7.68 -0.89 -7.17
N SER A 48 -8.60 -1.43 -6.37
CA SER A 48 -8.24 -2.26 -5.21
C SER A 48 -7.49 -3.53 -5.60
N THR A 49 -7.73 -4.06 -6.82
CA THR A 49 -6.99 -5.20 -7.36
C THR A 49 -5.54 -4.85 -7.65
N ILE A 50 -5.26 -3.66 -8.19
CA ILE A 50 -3.88 -3.17 -8.36
C ILE A 50 -3.15 -3.14 -6.99
N PHE A 51 -3.80 -2.64 -5.93
CA PHE A 51 -3.20 -2.67 -4.59
C PHE A 51 -2.95 -4.10 -4.08
N LYS A 52 -3.89 -5.03 -4.26
CA LYS A 52 -3.71 -6.46 -3.91
C LYS A 52 -2.56 -7.11 -4.65
N LEU A 53 -2.38 -6.77 -5.93
CA LEU A 53 -1.25 -7.23 -6.74
C LEU A 53 0.07 -6.61 -6.25
N ILE A 54 0.06 -5.32 -5.87
CA ILE A 54 1.20 -4.64 -5.26
C ILE A 54 1.57 -5.25 -3.92
N THR A 55 0.65 -5.82 -3.14
CA THR A 55 0.94 -6.47 -1.85
C THR A 55 1.12 -7.97 -1.92
N ASN A 56 1.03 -8.58 -3.11
CA ASN A 56 1.02 -10.03 -3.31
C ASN A 56 -0.16 -10.76 -2.62
N GLU A 57 -1.25 -10.06 -2.29
CA GLU A 57 -2.52 -10.67 -1.86
C GLU A 57 -3.25 -11.36 -3.03
N ALA A 58 -2.88 -11.02 -4.26
CA ALA A 58 -3.31 -11.68 -5.48
C ALA A 58 -2.10 -11.91 -6.40
N ASN A 59 -2.20 -12.89 -7.29
CA ASN A 59 -1.20 -13.16 -8.31
C ASN A 59 -1.73 -12.75 -9.69
N PRO A 60 -0.89 -12.17 -10.56
CA PRO A 60 -1.29 -11.86 -11.92
C PRO A 60 -1.55 -13.15 -12.72
N LEU A 61 -2.44 -13.05 -13.71
CA LEU A 61 -2.65 -14.13 -14.69
C LEU A 61 -1.47 -14.23 -15.65
N SER A 62 -0.96 -13.07 -16.09
CA SER A 62 0.21 -12.93 -16.96
C SER A 62 0.94 -11.62 -16.68
N GLY A 63 2.13 -11.47 -17.23
CA GLY A 63 2.99 -10.32 -16.99
C GLY A 63 3.79 -10.44 -15.68
N LYS A 64 4.45 -9.35 -15.29
CA LYS A 64 5.35 -9.35 -14.12
C LYS A 64 5.20 -8.07 -13.31
N ILE A 65 5.21 -8.24 -11.99
CA ILE A 65 5.32 -7.13 -11.03
C ILE A 65 6.68 -7.25 -10.35
N SER A 66 7.46 -6.18 -10.35
CA SER A 66 8.78 -6.13 -9.70
C SER A 66 8.94 -4.88 -8.85
N ARG A 67 9.76 -5.00 -7.80
CA ARG A 67 10.07 -3.92 -6.86
C ARG A 67 11.57 -3.75 -6.76
N THR A 68 12.05 -2.54 -6.50
CA THR A 68 13.48 -2.27 -6.31
C THR A 68 13.70 -1.46 -5.04
N PRO A 69 14.44 -1.98 -4.05
CA PRO A 69 15.01 -3.34 -4.02
C PRO A 69 13.92 -4.43 -3.94
N ASN A 70 14.26 -5.69 -4.25
CA ASN A 70 13.29 -6.80 -4.25
C ASN A 70 12.62 -7.02 -2.87
N ASN A 71 13.27 -6.60 -1.79
CA ASN A 71 12.78 -6.68 -0.41
C ASN A 71 12.13 -5.37 0.07
N ALA A 72 11.73 -4.47 -0.83
CA ALA A 72 11.06 -3.23 -0.45
C ALA A 72 9.76 -3.52 0.33
N THR A 73 9.64 -2.89 1.50
CA THR A 73 8.41 -2.91 2.30
C THR A 73 7.34 -2.06 1.63
N VAL A 74 6.11 -2.59 1.61
CA VAL A 74 4.92 -1.85 1.17
C VAL A 74 4.05 -1.59 2.40
N ALA A 75 3.66 -0.33 2.61
CA ALA A 75 2.69 0.05 3.61
C ALA A 75 1.38 0.44 2.93
N LEU A 76 0.25 -0.03 3.45
CA LEU A 76 -1.09 0.31 2.97
C LEU A 76 -1.92 0.94 4.10
N ALA A 77 -2.72 1.94 3.74
CA ALA A 77 -3.86 2.35 4.55
C ALA A 77 -5.09 1.58 4.05
N HIS A 78 -5.70 0.78 4.93
CA HIS A 78 -6.92 0.05 4.59
C HIS A 78 -8.10 1.01 4.46
N GLN A 79 -9.00 0.72 3.51
CA GLN A 79 -10.20 1.53 3.29
C GLN A 79 -11.17 1.51 4.49
N VAL A 80 -11.17 0.41 5.23
CA VAL A 80 -12.02 0.21 6.41
C VAL A 80 -11.12 -0.23 7.57
N MET A 81 -11.31 0.40 8.73
CA MET A 81 -10.68 -0.05 9.98
C MET A 81 -11.40 -1.32 10.46
N PRO A 82 -10.65 -2.39 10.81
CA PRO A 82 -11.23 -3.57 11.46
C PRO A 82 -11.99 -3.17 12.73
N ASP A 83 -13.03 -3.93 13.08
CA ASP A 83 -13.83 -3.63 14.27
C ASP A 83 -13.00 -3.78 15.55
N GLU A 84 -12.07 -4.73 15.59
CA GLU A 84 -11.15 -4.96 16.70
C GLU A 84 -10.25 -3.75 16.96
N ALA A 85 -9.91 -3.00 15.91
CA ALA A 85 -9.08 -1.80 16.02
C ALA A 85 -9.81 -0.62 16.65
N LYS A 86 -11.16 -0.65 16.70
CA LYS A 86 -11.96 0.44 17.30
C LYS A 86 -11.90 0.45 18.82
N GLU A 87 -11.66 -0.72 19.41
CA GLU A 87 -11.54 -0.90 20.86
C GLU A 87 -10.11 -0.70 21.36
N MET A 88 -9.13 -0.62 20.45
CA MET A 88 -7.73 -0.39 20.78
C MET A 88 -7.48 1.07 21.14
N SER A 89 -6.63 1.30 22.14
CA SER A 89 -5.97 2.58 22.29
C SER A 89 -5.11 2.91 21.06
N VAL A 90 -4.82 4.19 20.85
CA VAL A 90 -3.89 4.62 19.79
C VAL A 90 -2.56 3.87 19.88
N GLN A 91 -2.01 3.73 21.09
CA GLN A 91 -0.74 3.05 21.29
C GLN A 91 -0.80 1.58 20.88
N GLU A 92 -1.87 0.86 21.27
CA GLU A 92 -2.08 -0.53 20.89
C GLU A 92 -2.22 -0.66 19.37
N PHE A 93 -3.04 0.17 18.74
CA PHE A 93 -3.22 0.17 17.29
C PHE A 93 -1.88 0.35 16.56
N PHE A 94 -1.10 1.37 16.90
CA PHE A 94 0.20 1.61 16.27
C PHE A 94 1.22 0.50 16.57
N SER A 95 1.12 -0.17 17.72
CA SER A 95 2.00 -1.31 18.05
C SER A 95 1.80 -2.48 17.09
N THR A 96 0.59 -2.67 16.53
CA THR A 96 0.29 -3.74 15.57
C THR A 96 1.04 -3.59 14.23
N ALA A 97 1.54 -2.39 13.91
CA ALA A 97 2.29 -2.14 12.68
C ALA A 97 3.72 -2.72 12.71
N PHE A 98 4.22 -3.11 13.88
CA PHE A 98 5.58 -3.62 14.07
C PHE A 98 5.57 -5.10 14.47
N LYS A 99 6.51 -5.87 13.93
CA LYS A 99 6.70 -7.29 14.32
C LYS A 99 7.35 -7.43 15.71
N GLU A 100 8.12 -6.43 16.13
CA GLU A 100 8.88 -6.42 17.37
C GLU A 100 8.50 -5.21 18.22
N LYS A 101 8.75 -5.30 19.53
CA LYS A 101 8.41 -4.23 20.47
C LYS A 101 9.22 -2.96 20.17
N GLN A 102 8.50 -1.88 19.89
CA GLN A 102 9.10 -0.58 19.61
C GLN A 102 9.22 0.28 20.88
N TYR A 103 10.43 0.44 21.40
CA TYR A 103 10.68 1.14 22.68
C TYR A 103 10.45 2.66 22.64
N ASN A 104 10.48 3.27 21.46
CA ASN A 104 10.24 4.71 21.26
C ASN A 104 8.89 4.99 20.59
N LEU A 105 7.92 4.07 20.70
CA LEU A 105 6.63 4.15 20.01
C LEU A 105 5.87 5.44 20.34
N ASP A 106 5.82 5.85 21.60
CA ASP A 106 5.10 7.06 22.03
C ASP A 106 5.67 8.33 21.39
N LYS A 107 7.00 8.39 21.25
CA LYS A 107 7.67 9.49 20.56
C LYS A 107 7.30 9.49 19.08
N GLN A 108 7.34 8.32 18.43
CA GLN A 108 6.97 8.20 17.01
C GLN A 108 5.51 8.61 16.76
N ILE A 109 4.57 8.16 17.60
CA ILE A 109 3.16 8.55 17.51
C ILE A 109 3.01 10.06 17.61
N LYS A 110 3.66 10.68 18.61
CA LYS A 110 3.64 12.15 18.78
C LYS A 110 4.19 12.89 17.56
N ASP A 111 5.31 12.41 17.02
CA ASP A 111 5.94 13.03 15.84
C ASP A 111 5.01 12.96 14.62
N ILE A 112 4.37 11.81 14.37
CA ILE A 112 3.39 11.66 13.29
C ILE A 112 2.16 12.57 13.51
N PHE A 113 1.62 12.64 14.72
CA PHE A 113 0.49 13.50 15.04
C PHE A 113 0.77 14.98 14.79
N ASN A 114 1.98 15.46 15.09
CA ASN A 114 2.39 16.81 14.74
C ASN A 114 2.43 17.02 13.22
N VAL A 115 2.94 16.05 12.46
CA VAL A 115 3.01 16.11 10.98
C VAL A 115 1.62 16.19 10.35
N VAL A 116 0.65 15.44 10.87
CA VAL A 116 -0.75 15.46 10.38
C VAL A 116 -1.63 16.51 11.05
N ASN A 117 -1.05 17.39 11.88
CA ASN A 117 -1.74 18.42 12.65
C ASN A 117 -2.89 17.89 13.53
N LEU A 118 -2.68 16.74 14.15
CA LEU A 118 -3.59 16.11 15.11
C LEU A 118 -3.10 16.37 16.53
N VAL A 119 -3.20 17.62 16.99
CA VAL A 119 -2.58 18.09 18.25
C VAL A 119 -3.41 17.85 19.51
N ASN A 120 -4.67 17.43 19.37
CA ASN A 120 -5.63 17.25 20.47
C ASN A 120 -6.23 15.83 20.45
N VAL A 121 -5.38 14.81 20.64
CA VAL A 121 -5.86 13.45 20.85
C VAL A 121 -6.19 13.30 22.35
N PRO A 122 -7.44 12.90 22.70
CA PRO A 122 -7.84 12.74 24.11
C PRO A 122 -7.01 11.68 24.85
#